data_AF-A0AA38K7P4-F1
#
_entry.id   AF-A0AA38K7P4-F1
#
_cell.length_a   1.000
_cell.length_b   1.000
_cell.length_c   1.000
_cell.angle_alpha   90.00
_cell.angle_beta   90.00
_cell.angle_gamma   90.00
#
_symmetry.space_group_name_H-M   'P 1'
#
loop_
_entity.id
_entity.type
_entity.pdbx_description
1 polymer ?
#
loop_
_entity_poly.entity_id
_entity_poly.type
_entity_poly.pdbx_seq_one_letter_code
_entity_poly.pdbx_strand_id
1 'polypeptide(L)' 'MTDCTIKHDSILTGQAWVTEVLYGHPERCLNAFGMSSNIFMWLLAKLSMSGLCDSRHVSAAEQLAIFLYFVCQGASQ' A
#
# COMPACT_ATOMS: atom_id res chain seq x y z
N MET A 1 -27.54 0.91 -16.84
CA MET A 1 -27.73 0.87 -15.38
C MET A 1 -26.55 0.09 -14.83
N THR A 2 -25.53 0.85 -14.41
CA THR A 2 -24.28 0.50 -13.71
C THR A 2 -23.71 -0.92 -13.88
N ASP A 3 -22.86 -1.10 -14.89
CA ASP A 3 -21.67 -1.94 -14.76
C ASP A 3 -20.45 -1.08 -15.06
N CYS A 4 -20.07 -0.25 -14.08
CA CYS A 4 -18.74 0.35 -14.05
C CYS A 4 -17.89 -0.57 -13.18
N THR A 5 -17.64 -1.79 -13.67
CA THR A 5 -16.51 -2.58 -13.20
C THR A 5 -15.32 -1.61 -13.17
N ILE A 6 -14.82 -1.31 -11.97
CA ILE A 6 -13.64 -0.46 -11.79
C ILE A 6 -12.51 -1.20 -12.50
N LYS A 7 -12.26 -0.83 -13.75
CA LYS A 7 -11.11 -1.30 -14.51
C LYS A 7 -9.91 -0.66 -13.84
N HIS A 8 -9.28 -1.38 -12.92
CA HIS A 8 -7.90 -1.12 -12.53
C HIS A 8 -7.03 -1.46 -13.75
N ASP A 9 -6.99 -0.55 -14.72
CA ASP A 9 -6.19 -0.65 -15.95
C ASP A 9 -4.72 -0.31 -15.70
N SER A 10 -4.23 -0.63 -14.50
CA SER A 10 -2.86 -0.42 -14.11
C SER A 10 -2.12 -1.74 -14.27
N ILE A 11 -1.51 -1.92 -15.43
CA ILE A 11 -0.31 -2.77 -15.64
C ILE A 11 0.88 -2.15 -14.86
N LEU A 12 0.66 -1.77 -13.60
CA LEU A 12 1.69 -1.28 -12.70
C LEU A 12 1.82 -2.39 -11.66
N THR A 13 3.01 -2.97 -11.56
CA THR A 13 3.37 -3.94 -10.52
C THR A 13 2.91 -3.44 -9.15
N GLY A 14 2.68 -4.33 -8.18
CA GLY A 14 2.24 -3.90 -6.83
C GLY A 14 3.12 -2.78 -6.27
N GLN A 15 4.41 -2.82 -6.57
CA GLN A 15 5.40 -1.82 -6.19
C GLN A 15 5.11 -0.44 -6.78
N ALA A 16 4.69 -0.39 -8.04
CA ALA A 16 4.39 0.86 -8.70
C ALA A 16 3.06 1.46 -8.21
N TRP A 17 2.09 0.62 -7.82
CA TRP A 17 0.92 1.09 -7.07
C TRP A 17 1.32 1.65 -5.69
N VAL A 18 2.20 0.97 -4.95
CA VAL A 18 2.71 1.48 -3.67
C VAL A 18 3.39 2.84 -3.85
N THR A 19 4.22 2.99 -4.88
CA THR A 19 4.83 4.27 -5.24
C THR A 19 3.77 5.34 -5.55
N GLU A 20 2.73 5.03 -6.31
CA GLU A 20 1.64 5.97 -6.60
C GLU A 20 0.93 6.45 -5.33
N VAL A 21 0.69 5.55 -4.37
CA VAL A 21 0.02 5.88 -3.10
C VAL A 21 0.93 6.73 -2.21
N LEU A 22 2.23 6.42 -2.14
CA LEU A 22 3.17 7.12 -1.27
C LEU A 22 3.58 8.50 -1.77
N TYR A 23 3.77 8.65 -3.09
CA TYR A 23 4.25 9.88 -3.71
C TYR A 23 3.14 10.68 -4.40
N GLY A 24 1.92 10.13 -4.46
CA GLY A 24 0.74 10.83 -4.96
C GLY A 24 0.16 11.81 -3.93
N HIS A 25 -1.16 12.02 -4.02
CA HIS A 25 -1.85 12.93 -3.11
C HIS A 25 -1.82 12.41 -1.66
N PRO A 26 -1.55 13.24 -0.64
CA PRO A 26 -1.42 12.81 0.76
C PRO A 26 -2.63 12.01 1.30
N GLU A 27 -3.84 12.37 0.87
CA GLU A 27 -5.06 11.65 1.24
C GLU A 27 -5.09 10.21 0.74
N ARG A 28 -4.41 9.88 -0.37
CA ARG A 28 -4.39 8.51 -0.89
C ARG A 28 -3.70 7.57 0.09
N CYS A 29 -2.59 8.01 0.67
CA CYS A 29 -1.87 7.25 1.68
C CYS A 29 -2.72 7.07 2.94
N LEU A 30 -3.40 8.14 3.37
CA LEU A 30 -4.31 8.07 4.52
C LEU A 30 -5.48 7.11 4.26
N ASN A 31 -6.10 7.17 3.08
CA ASN A 31 -7.23 6.34 2.72
C ASN A 31 -6.84 4.87 2.52
N ALA A 32 -5.66 4.62 1.94
CA ALA A 32 -5.20 3.26 1.64
C ALA A 32 -4.55 2.57 2.85
N PHE A 33 -3.76 3.29 3.64
CA PHE A 33 -2.92 2.72 4.71
C PHE A 33 -3.27 3.23 6.11
N GLY A 34 -4.25 4.14 6.23
CA GLY A 34 -4.66 4.71 7.52
C GLY A 34 -3.61 5.64 8.14
N MET A 35 -2.58 6.02 7.39
CA MET A 35 -1.46 6.83 7.87
C MET A 35 -0.86 7.70 6.76
N SER A 36 -0.04 8.68 7.14
CA SER A 36 0.71 9.47 6.16
C SER A 36 1.90 8.69 5.59
N SER A 37 2.38 9.09 4.41
CA SER A 37 3.53 8.46 3.73
C SER A 37 4.80 8.46 4.59
N ASN A 38 5.03 9.51 5.38
CA ASN A 38 6.15 9.57 6.30
C ASN A 38 6.08 8.48 7.38
N ILE A 39 4.90 8.24 7.95
CA ILE A 39 4.69 7.21 8.97
C ILE A 39 4.81 5.82 8.34
N PHE A 40 4.32 5.63 7.12
CA PHE A 40 4.51 4.40 6.37
C PHE A 40 5.99 4.07 6.18
N MET A 41 6.79 5.04 5.70
CA MET A 41 8.23 4.85 5.49
C MET A 41 8.98 4.57 6.78
N TRP A 42 8.60 5.23 7.87
CA TRP A 42 9.17 4.98 9.20
C TRP A 42 8.84 3.56 9.68
N LEU A 43 7.58 3.13 9.54
CA LEU A 43 7.14 1.78 9.89
C LEU A 43 7.87 0.72 9.07
N LEU A 44 7.99 0.93 7.75
CA LEU A 44 8.73 0.05 6.86
C LEU A 44 10.18 -0.10 7.32
N ALA A 45 10.87 1.01 7.63
CA ALA A 45 12.24 0.97 8.13
C ALA A 45 12.37 0.19 9.45
N LYS A 46 11.43 0.40 10.40
CA LYS A 46 11.41 -0.34 11.67
C LYS A 46 11.19 -1.84 11.46
N LEU A 47 10.28 -2.21 10.56
CA LEU A 47 9.99 -3.59 10.25
C LEU A 47 11.16 -4.27 9.53
N SER A 48 11.82 -3.57 8.61
CA SER A 48 13.03 -4.08 7.95
C SER A 48 14.17 -4.33 8.94
N MET A 49 14.34 -3.45 9.92
CA MET A 49 15.29 -3.69 11.02
C MET A 49 14.91 -4.91 11.88
N SER A 50 13.63 -5.25 11.97
CA SER A 50 13.14 -6.43 12.70
C SER A 50 13.09 -7.72 11.88
N GLY A 51 13.44 -7.67 10.58
CA GLY A 51 13.53 -8.85 9.71
C GLY A 51 12.57 -8.87 8.52
N LEU A 52 11.78 -7.82 8.28
CA LEU A 52 10.98 -7.72 7.06
C LEU A 52 11.89 -7.48 5.85
N CYS A 53 11.88 -8.41 4.91
CA CYS A 53 12.70 -8.34 3.70
C CYS A 53 11.88 -8.63 2.45
N ASP A 54 12.47 -8.29 1.31
CA ASP A 54 11.90 -8.62 0.02
C ASP A 54 11.80 -10.15 -0.14
N SER A 55 10.70 -10.61 -0.72
CA SER A 55 10.54 -11.99 -1.16
C SER A 55 10.98 -12.12 -2.62
N ARG A 56 10.84 -13.32 -3.20
CA ARG A 56 11.17 -13.57 -4.62
C ARG A 56 10.41 -12.67 -5.60
N HIS A 57 9.20 -12.24 -5.25
CA HIS A 57 8.29 -11.53 -6.16
C HIS A 57 7.62 -10.29 -5.56
N VAL A 58 7.75 -10.06 -4.26
CA VAL A 58 7.04 -9.01 -3.54
C VAL A 58 8.00 -8.34 -2.57
N SER A 59 8.19 -7.03 -2.72
CA SER A 59 9.05 -6.23 -1.86
C SER A 59 8.49 -6.12 -0.43
N ALA A 60 9.33 -5.77 0.53
CA ALA A 60 8.91 -5.45 1.89
C ALA A 60 7.87 -4.31 1.92
N ALA A 61 8.00 -3.34 1.01
CA ALA A 61 7.06 -2.23 0.89
C ALA A 61 5.69 -2.70 0.39
N GLU A 62 5.66 -3.57 -0.63
CA GLU A 62 4.44 -4.19 -1.12
C GLU A 62 3.77 -5.06 -0.07
N GLN A 63 4.55 -5.89 0.65
CA GLN A 63 4.03 -6.74 1.72
C GLN A 63 3.34 -5.89 2.81
N LEU A 64 4.00 -4.82 3.26
CA LEU A 64 3.44 -3.91 4.25
C LEU A 64 2.20 -3.18 3.71
N ALA A 65 2.25 -2.69 2.47
CA ALA A 65 1.14 -1.99 1.84
C ALA A 65 -0.09 -2.88 1.68
N ILE A 66 0.07 -4.13 1.25
CA ILE A 66 -1.00 -5.13 1.16
C ILE A 66 -1.62 -5.37 2.53
N PHE A 67 -0.78 -5.60 3.55
CA PHE A 67 -1.26 -5.81 4.92
C PHE A 67 -2.09 -4.62 5.42
N LEU A 68 -1.57 -3.40 5.29
CA LEU A 68 -2.27 -2.18 5.76
C LEU A 68 -3.56 -1.93 4.97
N TYR A 69 -3.56 -2.17 3.66
CA TYR A 69 -4.74 -2.04 2.82
C TYR A 69 -5.89 -2.92 3.33
N PHE A 70 -5.61 -4.20 3.63
CA PHE A 70 -6.63 -5.09 4.18
C PHE A 70 -7.08 -4.70 5.59
N VAL A 71 -6.15 -4.27 6.46
CA VAL A 71 -6.50 -3.83 7.82
C VAL A 71 -7.37 -2.58 7.80
N CYS A 72 -7.02 -1.58 6.98
CA CYS A 72 -7.76 -0.33 6.90
C CYS A 72 -9.13 -0.49 6.24
N GLN A 73 -9.25 -1.34 5.22
CA GLN A 73 -10.55 -1.62 4.59
C GLN A 73 -11.41 -2.56 5.43
N GLY A 74 -10.81 -3.56 6.07
CA GLY A 74 -11.50 -4.46 6.99
C GLY A 74 -12.08 -3.75 8.23
N ALA A 75 -11.50 -2.61 8.63
CA ALA A 75 -12.00 -1.77 9.71
C ALA A 75 -13.19 -0.87 9.32
N SER A 76 -13.60 -0.86 8.04
CA SER A 76 -14.72 -0.06 7.52
C SER A 76 -16.04 -0.83 7.32
N GLN A 77 -16.16 -2.04 7.89
CA GLN A 77 -17.35 -2.91 7.81
C GLN A 77 -18.14 -2.89 9.12
#